data_AF-A0A3D4S7W3-F1
#
_entry.id   AF-A0A3D4S7W3-F1
#
_cell.length_a   1.000
_cell.length_b   1.000
_cell.length_c   1.000
_cell.angle_alpha   90.00
_cell.angle_beta   90.00
_cell.angle_gamma   90.00
#
_symmetry.space_group_name_H-M   'P 1'
#
loop_
_entity.id
_entity.type
_entity.pdbx_description
1 polymer ?
#
loop_
_entity_poly.entity_id
_entity_poly.type
_entity_poly.pdbx_seq_one_letter_code
_entity_poly.pdbx_strand_id
1 'polypeptide(L)'
;MIYTQKNCCYWRRRFLVISDKDKHRFLEWLIANQDLKDKECFWIINYLLNHNYLLSRIHFTIDVHLLNNGIVIVSDDNETDHFHFFHEGKDHYNPETAFEALRVDWKSHYYLEIKCPNSISLLQEFNVFEDNPSEKGVDQTDEDLESAVSPKAIELALEDINRKLTLSLISRDIDQALDEKNLSQFQDLCQKYQTIKEQK
;
A
#
# COMPACT_ATOMS: atom_id res chain seq x y z
N MET A 1 -32.27 28.94 18.59
CA MET A 1 -30.88 28.90 19.09
C MET A 1 -30.42 27.45 18.96
N ILE A 2 -29.68 27.15 17.90
CA ILE A 2 -29.23 25.79 17.56
C ILE A 2 -27.78 25.69 18.04
N TYR A 3 -27.54 24.87 19.05
CA TYR A 3 -26.20 24.48 19.47
C TYR A 3 -25.64 23.49 18.45
N THR A 4 -24.64 23.91 17.66
CA THR A 4 -23.85 23.02 16.82
C THR A 4 -22.82 22.30 17.68
N GLN A 5 -22.94 20.98 17.71
CA GLN A 5 -21.95 20.07 18.29
C GLN A 5 -20.63 20.20 17.52
N LYS A 6 -19.64 20.80 18.18
CA LYS A 6 -18.22 20.66 17.83
C LYS A 6 -17.75 19.28 18.29
N ASN A 7 -17.78 18.30 17.39
CA ASN A 7 -17.06 17.02 17.54
C ASN A 7 -15.85 17.02 16.60
N CYS A 8 -14.92 17.95 16.81
CA CYS A 8 -13.61 17.94 16.19
C CYS A 8 -12.61 17.95 17.35
N CYS A 9 -12.01 16.78 17.65
CA CYS A 9 -10.81 16.55 18.46
C CYS A 9 -10.79 15.08 18.94
N TYR A 10 -10.56 14.11 18.05
CA TYR A 10 -10.24 12.73 18.47
C TYR A 10 -9.28 12.02 17.52
N TRP A 11 -8.25 12.72 17.02
CA TRP A 11 -7.08 12.07 16.41
C TRP A 11 -5.87 12.32 17.30
N ARG A 12 -5.89 11.69 18.48
CA ARG A 12 -4.70 11.61 19.33
C ARG A 12 -3.66 10.82 18.54
N ARG A 13 -2.53 11.46 18.22
CA ARG A 13 -1.24 10.81 17.92
C ARG A 13 -0.97 9.77 19.00
N ARG A 14 -1.43 8.55 18.77
CA ARG A 14 -1.05 7.38 19.52
C ARG A 14 0.20 6.94 18.80
N PHE A 15 1.37 7.21 19.39
CA PHE A 15 2.57 6.45 19.09
C PHE A 15 2.17 4.99 19.25
N LEU A 16 1.81 4.35 18.13
CA LEU A 16 1.48 2.94 18.11
C LEU A 16 2.81 2.26 18.39
N VAL A 17 2.92 1.67 19.57
CA VAL A 17 4.02 0.75 19.85
C VAL A 17 3.77 -0.42 18.94
N ILE A 18 4.45 -0.43 17.79
CA ILE A 18 4.33 -1.51 16.83
C ILE A 18 5.01 -2.73 17.44
N SER A 19 4.28 -3.83 17.51
CA SER A 19 4.82 -5.07 18.05
C SER A 19 5.55 -5.83 16.96
N ASP A 20 6.71 -6.39 17.29
CA ASP A 20 7.40 -7.35 16.41
C ASP A 20 6.50 -8.53 16.01
N LYS A 21 5.51 -8.88 16.85
CA LYS A 21 4.50 -9.90 16.57
C LYS A 21 3.56 -9.49 15.43
N ASP A 22 3.17 -8.22 15.38
CA ASP A 22 2.30 -7.70 14.33
C ASP A 22 3.04 -7.69 12.99
N LYS A 23 4.32 -7.27 13.01
CA LYS A 23 5.24 -7.37 11.86
C LYS A 23 5.38 -8.81 11.36
N HIS A 24 5.59 -9.75 12.28
CA HIS A 24 5.72 -11.17 11.92
C HIS A 24 4.43 -11.70 11.28
N ARG A 25 3.28 -11.43 11.89
CA ARG A 25 1.96 -11.83 11.36
C ARG A 25 1.69 -11.24 9.98
N PHE A 26 2.08 -9.98 9.77
CA PHE A 26 1.96 -9.33 8.47
C PHE A 26 2.81 -10.02 7.40
N LEU A 27 4.06 -10.35 7.70
CA LEU A 27 4.94 -11.06 6.76
C LEU A 27 4.46 -12.49 6.46
N GLU A 28 3.92 -13.21 7.46
CA GLU A 28 3.28 -14.52 7.23
C GLU A 28 2.06 -14.39 6.32
N TRP A 29 1.21 -13.38 6.56
CA TRP A 29 0.06 -13.10 5.71
C TRP A 29 0.50 -12.75 4.28
N LEU A 30 1.55 -11.94 4.12
CA LEU A 30 2.08 -11.53 2.84
C LEU A 30 2.50 -12.73 2.00
N ILE A 31 3.31 -13.64 2.56
CA ILE A 31 3.74 -14.86 1.85
C ILE A 31 2.55 -15.74 1.46
N ALA A 32 1.52 -15.82 2.30
CA ALA A 32 0.40 -16.71 2.09
C ALA A 32 -0.67 -16.17 1.11
N ASN A 33 -0.77 -14.84 0.94
CA ASN A 33 -1.88 -14.20 0.22
C ASN A 33 -1.44 -13.38 -0.99
N GLN A 34 -0.15 -13.14 -1.19
CA GLN A 34 0.36 -12.27 -2.24
C GLN A 34 1.42 -13.00 -3.08
N ASP A 35 1.21 -13.01 -4.40
CA ASP A 35 2.20 -13.53 -5.35
C ASP A 35 3.21 -12.43 -5.67
N LEU A 36 4.45 -12.62 -5.22
CA LEU A 36 5.53 -11.66 -5.46
C LEU A 36 6.06 -11.81 -6.89
N LYS A 37 6.28 -10.68 -7.56
CA LYS A 37 6.79 -10.65 -8.94
C LYS A 37 8.17 -11.29 -9.06
N ASP A 38 9.06 -10.94 -8.12
CA ASP A 38 10.40 -11.52 -8.01
C ASP A 38 10.43 -12.58 -6.90
N LYS A 39 10.55 -13.85 -7.26
CA LYS A 39 10.50 -14.98 -6.30
C LYS A 39 11.63 -14.97 -5.27
N GLU A 40 12.75 -14.31 -5.58
CA GLU A 40 13.89 -14.17 -4.66
C GLU A 40 13.55 -13.26 -3.46
N CYS A 41 12.54 -12.39 -3.59
CA CYS A 41 12.02 -11.59 -2.48
C CYS A 41 11.47 -12.47 -1.34
N PHE A 42 11.02 -13.70 -1.63
CA PHE A 42 10.65 -14.66 -0.59
C PHE A 42 11.83 -15.00 0.32
N TRP A 43 13.07 -14.98 -0.16
CA TRP A 43 14.25 -15.24 0.68
C TRP A 43 14.47 -14.12 1.68
N ILE A 44 14.29 -12.87 1.24
CA ILE A 44 14.32 -11.70 2.12
C ILE A 44 13.26 -11.87 3.21
N ILE A 45 11.99 -12.05 2.84
CA ILE A 45 10.89 -12.11 3.80
C ILE A 45 11.04 -13.31 4.77
N ASN A 46 11.37 -14.50 4.26
CA ASN A 46 11.61 -15.66 5.12
C ASN A 46 12.78 -15.44 6.07
N TYR A 47 13.81 -14.72 5.65
CA TYR A 47 14.92 -14.38 6.52
C TYR A 47 14.49 -13.43 7.64
N LEU A 48 13.63 -12.46 7.35
CA LEU A 48 13.06 -11.57 8.36
C LEU A 48 12.22 -12.33 9.39
N LEU A 49 11.37 -13.24 8.93
CA LEU A 49 10.54 -14.10 9.80
C LEU A 49 11.38 -14.95 10.76
N ASN A 50 12.54 -15.42 10.32
CA ASN A 50 13.43 -16.22 11.15
C ASN A 50 14.31 -15.40 12.11
N HIS A 51 14.41 -14.08 11.94
CA HIS A 51 15.33 -13.22 12.69
C HIS A 51 14.62 -12.04 13.34
N ASN A 52 14.02 -12.28 14.51
CA ASN A 52 13.27 -11.25 15.28
C ASN A 52 14.07 -9.96 15.55
N TYR A 53 15.37 -10.06 15.83
CA TYR A 53 16.22 -8.89 16.07
C TYR A 53 16.37 -8.00 14.84
N LEU A 54 16.38 -8.59 13.63
CA LEU A 54 16.41 -7.85 12.38
C LEU A 54 15.04 -7.26 12.08
N LEU A 55 13.97 -8.05 12.28
CA LEU A 55 12.59 -7.61 12.07
C LEU A 55 12.24 -6.37 12.92
N SER A 56 12.74 -6.28 14.15
CA SER A 56 12.57 -5.11 15.02
C SER A 56 13.15 -3.80 14.45
N ARG A 57 14.12 -3.91 13.53
CA ARG A 57 14.82 -2.78 12.88
C ARG A 57 14.31 -2.50 11.47
N ILE A 58 13.30 -3.23 11.03
CA ILE A 58 12.66 -3.05 9.74
C ILE A 58 11.40 -2.24 9.95
N HIS A 59 11.31 -1.14 9.22
CA HIS A 59 10.21 -0.20 9.27
C HIS A 59 9.39 -0.34 8.00
N PHE A 60 8.09 -0.63 8.12
CA PHE A 60 7.22 -0.70 6.96
C PHE A 60 6.67 0.70 6.66
N THR A 61 7.08 1.28 5.54
CA THR A 61 6.73 2.66 5.17
C THR A 61 6.43 2.74 3.68
N ILE A 62 5.89 3.88 3.25
CA ILE A 62 5.78 4.28 1.85
C ILE A 62 6.92 5.21 1.46
N ASP A 63 7.12 5.36 0.14
CA ASP A 63 8.07 6.29 -0.47
C ASP A 63 9.53 6.09 -0.01
N VAL A 64 9.98 4.82 -0.01
CA VAL A 64 11.33 4.47 0.49
C VAL A 64 12.47 4.93 -0.43
N HIS A 65 12.16 5.43 -1.62
CA HIS A 65 13.14 5.95 -2.59
C HIS A 65 13.96 7.14 -2.06
N LEU A 66 13.46 7.84 -1.04
CA LEU A 66 14.17 8.95 -0.37
C LEU A 66 15.08 8.47 0.78
N LEU A 67 15.16 7.17 1.03
CA LEU A 67 15.87 6.58 2.16
C LEU A 67 17.07 5.78 1.68
N ASN A 68 18.19 5.91 2.38
CA ASN A 68 19.43 5.24 2.03
C ASN A 68 19.42 3.72 2.25
N ASN A 69 18.42 3.16 2.93
CA ASN A 69 18.27 1.71 3.18
C ASN A 69 16.84 1.28 2.84
N GLY A 70 16.36 1.73 1.67
CA GLY A 70 15.01 1.46 1.19
C GLY A 70 14.95 0.16 0.37
N ILE A 71 13.95 -0.68 0.61
CA ILE A 71 13.68 -1.90 -0.14
C ILE A 71 12.24 -1.81 -0.66
N VAL A 72 12.05 -1.90 -1.97
CA VAL A 72 10.75 -1.96 -2.62
C VAL A 72 10.53 -3.37 -3.13
N ILE A 73 9.44 -4.00 -2.68
CA ILE A 73 9.00 -5.33 -3.16
C ILE A 73 7.67 -5.15 -3.88
N VAL A 74 7.58 -5.67 -5.10
CA VAL A 74 6.37 -5.58 -5.93
C VAL A 74 5.65 -6.92 -5.95
N SER A 75 4.33 -6.88 -5.72
CA SER A 75 3.43 -8.03 -5.79
C SER A 75 2.33 -7.89 -6.84
N ASP A 76 2.09 -6.68 -7.36
CA ASP A 76 1.08 -6.48 -8.41
C ASP A 76 1.66 -6.77 -9.80
N ASP A 77 1.05 -7.70 -10.53
CA ASP A 77 1.41 -8.00 -11.93
C ASP A 77 1.16 -6.81 -12.88
N ASN A 78 0.30 -5.85 -12.48
CA ASN A 78 -0.02 -4.68 -13.29
C ASN A 78 1.00 -3.54 -13.13
N GLU A 79 1.87 -3.60 -12.12
CA GLU A 79 2.96 -2.63 -11.94
C GLU A 79 4.11 -2.94 -12.91
N THR A 80 4.60 -1.91 -13.60
CA THR A 80 5.78 -2.03 -14.46
C THR A 80 7.07 -2.18 -13.66
N ASP A 81 7.07 -1.74 -12.40
CA ASP A 81 8.25 -1.76 -11.54
C ASP A 81 8.59 -3.19 -11.08
N HIS A 82 9.84 -3.36 -10.66
CA HIS A 82 10.38 -4.60 -10.13
C HIS A 82 10.94 -4.36 -8.74
N PHE A 83 11.65 -5.33 -8.17
CA PHE A 83 12.43 -5.10 -6.97
C PHE A 83 13.41 -3.91 -7.10
N HIS A 84 13.45 -3.05 -6.08
CA HIS A 84 14.46 -1.99 -5.94
C HIS A 84 15.05 -2.00 -4.53
N PHE A 85 16.36 -1.79 -4.45
CA PHE A 85 17.09 -1.63 -3.21
C PHE A 85 18.00 -0.41 -3.28
N PHE A 86 17.69 0.57 -2.44
CA PHE A 86 18.44 1.79 -2.25
C PHE A 86 19.42 1.56 -1.12
N HIS A 87 20.72 1.55 -1.43
CA HIS A 87 21.79 1.34 -0.45
C HIS A 87 23.03 2.18 -0.75
N GLU A 88 23.47 2.98 0.23
CA GLU A 88 24.67 3.83 0.12
C GLU A 88 24.67 4.74 -1.12
N GLY A 89 23.51 5.31 -1.45
CA GLY A 89 23.33 6.17 -2.63
C GLY A 89 23.43 5.44 -3.98
N LYS A 90 23.29 4.11 -3.98
CA LYS A 90 23.23 3.28 -5.18
C LYS A 90 21.90 2.54 -5.25
N ASP A 91 21.42 2.39 -6.48
CA ASP A 91 20.22 1.64 -6.78
C ASP A 91 20.59 0.24 -7.27
N HIS A 92 20.02 -0.76 -6.62
CA HIS A 92 20.19 -2.16 -6.94
C HIS A 92 18.84 -2.77 -7.32
N TYR A 93 18.81 -3.55 -8.40
CA TYR A 93 17.59 -4.19 -8.90
C TYR A 93 17.57 -5.70 -8.62
N ASN A 94 18.63 -6.24 -8.02
CA ASN A 94 18.73 -7.67 -7.68
C ASN A 94 18.38 -7.89 -6.20
N PRO A 95 17.35 -8.70 -5.87
CA PRO A 95 17.01 -9.10 -4.51
C PRO A 95 18.17 -9.74 -3.74
N GLU A 96 19.05 -10.49 -4.40
CA GLU A 96 20.20 -11.14 -3.76
C GLU A 96 21.14 -10.13 -3.11
N THR A 97 21.35 -8.97 -3.76
CA THR A 97 22.23 -7.92 -3.23
C THR A 97 21.66 -7.31 -1.94
N ALA A 98 20.34 -7.11 -1.89
CA ALA A 98 19.67 -6.67 -0.67
C ALA A 98 19.73 -7.74 0.43
N PHE A 99 19.57 -9.01 0.05
CA PHE A 99 19.69 -10.13 0.96
C PHE A 99 21.09 -10.23 1.59
N GLU A 100 22.14 -10.09 0.78
CA GLU A 100 23.53 -10.05 1.27
C GLU A 100 23.76 -8.85 2.20
N ALA A 101 23.27 -7.66 1.83
CA ALA A 101 23.39 -6.46 2.66
C ALA A 101 22.72 -6.63 4.02
N LEU A 102 21.50 -7.17 4.06
CA LEU A 102 20.77 -7.46 5.31
C LEU A 102 21.52 -8.43 6.23
N ARG A 103 22.25 -9.40 5.65
CA ARG A 103 23.04 -10.37 6.42
C ARG A 103 24.32 -9.76 6.98
N VAL A 104 24.96 -8.87 6.22
CA VAL A 104 26.19 -8.20 6.63
C VAL A 104 25.91 -7.13 7.69
N ASP A 105 24.89 -6.29 7.46
CA ASP A 105 24.58 -5.13 8.31
C ASP A 105 23.22 -5.25 9.01
N TRP A 106 23.03 -6.33 9.76
CA TRP A 106 21.81 -6.59 10.53
C TRP A 106 21.51 -5.56 11.63
N LYS A 107 22.46 -4.68 11.96
CA LYS A 107 22.31 -3.65 12.99
C LYS A 107 21.68 -2.36 12.45
N SER A 108 21.76 -2.13 11.14
CA SER A 108 21.16 -0.96 10.52
C SER A 108 19.64 -1.05 10.46
N HIS A 109 19.03 0.12 10.29
CA HIS A 109 17.58 0.24 10.12
C HIS A 109 17.30 0.19 8.62
N TYR A 110 16.32 -0.62 8.24
CA TYR A 110 15.90 -0.80 6.86
C TYR A 110 14.43 -0.43 6.73
N TYR A 111 14.06 0.10 5.57
CA TYR A 111 12.72 0.57 5.29
C TYR A 111 12.16 -0.26 4.14
N LEU A 112 11.04 -0.92 4.37
CA LEU A 112 10.46 -1.86 3.44
C LEU A 112 9.11 -1.35 2.95
N GLU A 113 9.00 -1.16 1.65
CA GLU A 113 7.78 -0.79 0.95
C GLU A 113 7.29 -2.00 0.15
N ILE A 114 6.01 -2.33 0.30
CA ILE A 114 5.36 -3.39 -0.47
C ILE A 114 4.34 -2.75 -1.39
N LYS A 115 4.60 -2.84 -2.69
CA LYS A 115 3.67 -2.42 -3.73
C LYS A 115 2.71 -3.57 -4.05
N CYS A 116 1.54 -3.51 -3.44
CA CYS A 116 0.41 -4.40 -3.69
C CYS A 116 -0.90 -3.60 -3.73
N PRO A 117 -1.99 -4.17 -4.28
CA PRO A 117 -3.29 -3.51 -4.25
C PRO A 117 -3.70 -3.19 -2.81
N ASN A 118 -3.97 -1.91 -2.54
CA ASN A 118 -4.32 -1.38 -1.21
C ASN A 118 -3.22 -1.52 -0.14
N SER A 119 -1.94 -1.40 -0.52
CA SER A 119 -0.79 -1.51 0.39
C SER A 119 -0.94 -0.71 1.69
N ILE A 120 -1.34 0.56 1.63
CA ILE A 120 -1.51 1.42 2.80
C ILE A 120 -2.59 0.88 3.74
N SER A 121 -3.76 0.51 3.22
CA SER A 121 -4.85 -0.06 4.00
C SER A 121 -4.42 -1.34 4.71
N LEU A 122 -3.68 -2.21 4.02
CA LEU A 122 -3.14 -3.44 4.60
C LEU A 122 -2.15 -3.15 5.73
N LEU A 123 -1.19 -2.24 5.53
CA LEU A 123 -0.23 -1.89 6.58
C LEU A 123 -0.93 -1.31 7.83
N GLN A 124 -2.03 -0.57 7.65
CA GLN A 124 -2.85 -0.05 8.74
C GLN A 124 -3.68 -1.15 9.44
N GLU A 125 -4.28 -2.06 8.69
CA GLU A 125 -5.05 -3.20 9.23
C GLU A 125 -4.19 -4.08 10.14
N PHE A 126 -2.94 -4.33 9.74
CA PHE A 126 -1.97 -5.08 10.53
C PHE A 126 -1.25 -4.23 11.59
N ASN A 127 -1.50 -2.92 11.64
CA ASN A 127 -0.88 -1.99 12.59
C ASN A 127 0.67 -2.01 12.52
N VAL A 128 1.21 -2.11 11.30
CA VAL A 128 2.66 -2.17 11.03
C VAL A 128 3.20 -0.94 10.30
N PHE A 129 2.30 -0.05 9.86
CA PHE A 129 2.67 1.19 9.16
C PHE A 129 3.49 2.14 10.05
N GLU A 130 4.62 2.62 9.52
CA GLU A 130 5.56 3.54 10.15
C GLU A 130 5.78 4.78 9.29
N ASP A 131 5.84 5.96 9.92
CA ASP A 131 6.09 7.21 9.21
C ASP A 131 7.51 7.24 8.64
N ASN A 132 7.63 7.70 7.39
CA ASN A 132 8.90 7.89 6.73
C ASN A 132 9.70 9.03 7.41
N PRO A 133 10.92 8.80 7.91
CA PRO A 133 11.72 9.85 8.54
C PRO A 133 12.16 10.95 7.55
N SER A 134 12.26 10.65 6.25
CA SER A 134 12.60 11.65 5.23
C SER A 134 11.46 12.63 4.96
N GLU A 135 10.20 12.27 5.28
CA GLU A 135 9.06 13.19 5.16
C GLU A 135 9.05 14.25 6.28
N LYS A 136 9.65 13.95 7.43
CA LYS A 136 9.68 14.85 8.60
C LYS A 136 10.50 16.13 8.39
N GLY A 137 11.20 16.27 7.26
CA GLY A 137 11.88 17.49 6.84
C GLY A 137 10.98 18.47 6.09
N VAL A 138 9.79 18.04 5.66
CA VAL A 138 8.73 18.95 5.24
C VAL A 138 7.88 19.16 6.48
N ASP A 139 8.16 20.26 7.20
CA ASP A 139 7.29 20.79 8.24
C ASP A 139 6.00 21.26 7.55
N GLN A 140 5.21 20.31 7.02
CA GLN A 140 3.82 20.55 6.68
C GLN A 140 3.12 20.58 8.03
N THR A 141 3.03 21.79 8.57
CA THR A 141 2.01 22.07 9.57
C THR A 141 0.69 21.52 9.05
N ASP A 142 -0.14 20.96 9.94
CA ASP A 142 -1.46 20.43 9.56
C ASP A 142 -2.32 21.49 8.81
N GLU A 143 -1.98 22.78 8.90
CA GLU A 143 -2.52 23.91 8.12
C GLU A 143 -2.19 23.86 6.61
N ASP A 144 -1.03 23.33 6.21
CA ASP A 144 -0.63 23.22 4.81
C ASP A 144 -1.24 21.97 4.14
N LEU A 145 -1.46 20.88 4.87
CA LEU A 145 -2.12 19.67 4.31
C LEU A 145 -3.63 19.88 4.09
N GLU A 146 -4.32 20.61 4.99
CA GLU A 146 -5.72 20.99 4.77
C GLU A 146 -5.89 22.03 3.64
N SER A 147 -4.84 22.81 3.32
CA SER A 147 -4.89 23.82 2.24
C SER A 147 -4.30 23.33 0.90
N ALA A 148 -3.40 22.34 0.91
CA ALA A 148 -2.76 21.79 -0.28
C ALA A 148 -3.62 20.76 -1.02
N VAL A 149 -4.49 20.04 -0.32
CA VAL A 149 -5.47 19.17 -0.99
C VAL A 149 -6.71 20.00 -1.29
N SER A 150 -6.76 20.58 -2.50
CA SER A 150 -7.96 21.31 -2.92
C SER A 150 -9.20 20.42 -2.74
N PRO A 151 -10.33 20.94 -2.23
CA PRO A 151 -11.58 20.16 -2.09
C PRO A 151 -11.97 19.45 -3.39
N LYS A 152 -11.60 20.05 -4.52
CA LYS A 152 -11.78 19.52 -5.87
C LYS A 152 -10.93 18.28 -6.16
N ALA A 153 -9.71 18.18 -5.62
CA ALA A 153 -8.87 16.98 -5.77
C ALA A 153 -9.46 15.79 -4.99
N ILE A 154 -10.02 16.05 -3.80
CA ILE A 154 -10.73 15.04 -3.00
C ILE A 154 -11.99 14.59 -3.75
N GLU A 155 -12.77 15.54 -4.27
CA GLU A 155 -13.97 15.25 -5.06
C GLU A 155 -13.66 14.38 -6.28
N LEU A 156 -12.61 14.72 -7.05
CA LEU A 156 -12.16 13.93 -8.20
C LEU A 156 -11.69 12.52 -7.80
N ALA A 157 -10.97 12.39 -6.68
CA ALA A 157 -10.53 11.08 -6.18
C ALA A 157 -11.72 10.22 -5.74
N LEU A 158 -12.72 10.82 -5.06
CA LEU A 158 -13.94 10.13 -4.65
C LEU A 158 -14.79 9.72 -5.86
N GLU A 159 -14.89 10.57 -6.89
CA GLU A 159 -15.55 10.23 -8.16
C GLU A 159 -14.86 9.05 -8.84
N ASP A 160 -13.53 9.04 -8.90
CA ASP A 160 -12.78 7.93 -9.51
C ASP A 160 -12.95 6.61 -8.75
N ILE A 161 -12.93 6.66 -7.41
CA ILE A 161 -13.20 5.49 -6.56
C ILE A 161 -14.61 4.97 -6.79
N ASN A 162 -15.63 5.85 -6.76
CA ASN A 162 -17.03 5.46 -6.97
C ASN A 162 -17.24 4.87 -8.36
N ARG A 163 -16.58 5.43 -9.38
CA ARG A 163 -16.63 4.91 -10.75
C ARG A 163 -16.04 3.50 -10.82
N LYS A 164 -14.85 3.27 -10.24
CA LYS A 164 -14.22 1.95 -10.19
C LYS A 164 -15.07 0.92 -9.46
N LEU A 165 -15.65 1.28 -8.32
CA LEU A 165 -16.57 0.42 -7.57
C LEU A 165 -17.82 0.08 -8.39
N THR A 166 -18.41 1.07 -9.06
CA THR A 166 -19.59 0.88 -9.90
C THR A 166 -19.29 -0.05 -11.08
N LEU A 167 -18.15 0.13 -11.76
CA LEU A 167 -17.72 -0.76 -12.84
C LEU A 167 -17.50 -2.19 -12.35
N SER A 168 -16.90 -2.37 -11.16
CA SER A 168 -16.72 -3.69 -10.55
C SER A 168 -18.05 -4.38 -10.25
N LEU A 169 -19.03 -3.66 -9.70
CA LEU A 169 -20.37 -4.18 -9.44
C LEU A 169 -21.09 -4.59 -10.72
N ILE A 170 -21.07 -3.73 -11.76
CA ILE A 170 -21.69 -4.04 -13.05
C ILE A 170 -21.01 -5.24 -13.71
N SER A 171 -19.68 -5.35 -13.64
CA SER A 171 -18.97 -6.53 -14.17
C SER A 171 -19.44 -7.82 -13.51
N ARG A 172 -19.63 -7.80 -12.19
CA ARG A 172 -20.15 -8.95 -11.45
C ARG A 172 -21.58 -9.29 -11.87
N ASP A 173 -22.43 -8.29 -12.05
CA ASP A 173 -23.81 -8.50 -12.49
C ASP A 173 -23.89 -9.00 -13.95
N ILE A 174 -22.93 -8.61 -14.80
CA ILE A 174 -22.75 -9.15 -16.15
C ILE A 174 -22.41 -10.64 -16.09
N ASP A 175 -21.47 -11.03 -15.23
CA ASP A 175 -21.09 -12.43 -15.04
C ASP A 175 -22.29 -13.26 -14.57
N GLN A 176 -23.08 -12.73 -13.63
CA GLN A 176 -24.32 -13.38 -13.19
C GLN A 176 -25.37 -13.50 -14.31
N ALA A 177 -25.56 -12.46 -15.13
CA ALA A 177 -26.49 -12.51 -16.25
C ALA A 177 -26.06 -13.53 -17.32
N LEU A 178 -24.75 -13.74 -17.51
CA LEU A 178 -24.20 -14.78 -18.38
C LEU A 178 -24.50 -16.19 -17.82
N ASP A 179 -24.31 -16.39 -16.52
CA ASP A 179 -24.62 -17.66 -15.85
C ASP A 179 -26.11 -18.03 -15.95
N GLU A 180 -26.99 -17.03 -15.78
CA GLU A 180 -28.45 -17.17 -15.91
C GLU A 180 -28.93 -17.20 -17.38
N LYS A 181 -28.01 -17.07 -18.35
CA LYS A 181 -28.28 -16.99 -19.81
C LYS A 181 -29.29 -15.88 -20.17
N ASN A 182 -29.33 -14.81 -19.41
CA ASN A 182 -30.24 -13.70 -19.62
C ASN A 182 -29.63 -12.67 -20.58
N LEU A 183 -29.83 -12.91 -21.88
CA LEU A 183 -29.28 -12.08 -22.95
C LEU A 183 -29.75 -10.61 -22.90
N SER A 184 -30.98 -10.36 -22.45
CA SER A 184 -31.52 -9.00 -22.38
C SER A 184 -30.82 -8.18 -21.29
N GLN A 185 -30.69 -8.76 -20.09
CA GLN A 185 -30.00 -8.08 -18.98
C GLN A 185 -28.51 -7.88 -19.26
N PHE A 186 -27.86 -8.86 -19.91
CA PHE A 186 -26.48 -8.75 -20.33
C PHE A 186 -26.25 -7.54 -21.26
N GLN A 187 -27.08 -7.38 -22.30
CA GLN A 187 -26.97 -6.27 -23.25
C GLN A 187 -27.12 -4.91 -22.56
N ASP A 188 -28.11 -4.79 -21.67
CA ASP A 188 -28.36 -3.56 -20.91
C ASP A 188 -27.18 -3.20 -19.99
N LEU A 189 -26.60 -4.20 -19.31
CA LEU A 189 -25.46 -4.00 -18.41
C LEU A 189 -24.17 -3.66 -19.17
N CYS A 190 -23.90 -4.30 -20.31
CA CYS A 190 -22.77 -3.96 -21.16
C CYS A 190 -22.85 -2.52 -21.69
N GLN A 191 -24.04 -2.06 -22.06
CA GLN A 191 -24.24 -0.69 -22.53
C GLN A 191 -23.99 0.33 -21.41
N LYS A 192 -24.50 0.05 -20.19
CA LYS A 192 -24.22 0.87 -19.00
C LYS A 192 -22.75 0.90 -18.66
N TYR A 193 -22.07 -0.24 -18.74
CA TYR A 193 -20.63 -0.36 -18.49
C TYR A 193 -19.82 0.52 -19.45
N GLN A 194 -20.15 0.50 -20.75
CA GLN A 194 -19.49 1.35 -21.75
C GLN A 194 -19.70 2.84 -21.46
N THR A 195 -20.93 3.25 -21.12
CA THR A 195 -21.24 4.66 -20.83
C THR A 195 -20.44 5.19 -19.65
N ILE A 196 -20.29 4.41 -18.57
CA ILE A 196 -19.52 4.81 -17.38
C ILE A 196 -18.01 4.80 -17.66
N LYS A 197 -17.54 3.94 -18.56
CA LYS A 197 -16.14 3.88 -18.98
C LYS A 197 -15.73 5.08 -19.86
N GLU A 198 -16.65 5.62 -20.65
CA GLU A 198 -16.41 6.74 -21.57
C GLU A 198 -16.47 8.13 -20.90
N GLN A 199 -17.08 8.24 -19.72
CA GLN A 199 -17.04 9.46 -18.91
C GLN A 199 -15.63 9.63 -18.33
N LYS A 200 -14.84 10.51 -18.93
CA LYS A 200 -13.46 10.86 -18.54
C LYS A 200 -13.34 12.36 -18.29
#